data_AF-A0A7S2JBH4-F1
#
_entry.id   AF-A0A7S2JBH4-F1
#
_cell.length_a   1.000
_cell.length_b   1.000
_cell.length_c   1.000
_cell.angle_alpha   90.00
_cell.angle_beta   90.00
_cell.angle_gamma   90.00
#
_symmetry.space_group_name_H-M   'P 1'
#
loop_
_entity.id
_entity.type
_entity.pdbx_description
1 polymer ?
#
loop_
_entity_poly.entity_id
_entity_poly.type
_entity_poly.pdbx_seq_one_letter_code
_entity_poly.pdbx_strand_id
1 'polypeptide(L)'
;YAFPSERRVRLWDFPGVGTPMFPLSTYISRMGLRYLDSVLIVTAGRFTQTEIALRGELENHKVPYRMVRTKADIDIWNNREDNNLDDTSTLQEIGQDLSQQCGGFRPYIVSLRHPRLYDFPQLLHDAFPCLSQAQWDTTLGAGWDDPLVFAPRR
;
A
#
# COMPACT_ATOMS: atom_id res chain seq x y z
N TYR A 1 12.91 8.11 2.60
CA TYR A 1 12.65 8.22 4.05
C TYR A 1 13.32 7.06 4.78
N ALA A 2 14.11 7.37 5.82
CA ALA A 2 14.71 6.34 6.66
C ALA A 2 13.71 5.90 7.73
N PHE A 3 13.65 4.61 8.04
CA PHE A 3 12.81 4.13 9.14
C PHE A 3 13.47 4.52 10.47
N PRO A 4 12.76 5.22 11.39
CA PRO A 4 13.38 5.80 12.58
C PRO A 4 14.13 4.78 13.47
N SER A 5 13.55 3.59 13.65
CA SER A 5 14.06 2.55 14.55
C SER A 5 14.79 1.40 13.83
N GLU A 6 14.88 1.42 12.49
CA GLU A 6 15.47 0.34 11.70
C GLU A 6 16.27 0.87 10.51
N ARG A 7 17.60 0.79 10.61
CA ARG A 7 18.51 1.32 9.58
C ARG A 7 18.50 0.51 8.29
N ARG A 8 18.03 -0.74 8.33
CA ARG A 8 17.91 -1.63 7.18
C ARG A 8 16.71 -1.30 6.29
N VAL A 9 15.76 -0.50 6.79
CA VAL A 9 14.53 -0.17 6.05
C VAL A 9 14.59 1.25 5.50
N ARG A 10 14.32 1.37 4.19
CA ARG A 10 14.24 2.63 3.45
C ARG A 10 12.95 2.64 2.64
N LEU A 11 12.16 3.69 2.81
CA LEU A 11 10.98 3.95 2.00
C LEU A 11 11.33 4.98 0.91
N TRP A 12 11.00 4.67 -0.32
CA TRP A 12 11.16 5.58 -1.45
C TRP A 12 9.78 5.96 -1.95
N ASP A 13 9.52 7.26 -2.01
CA ASP A 13 8.28 7.78 -2.59
C ASP A 13 8.57 8.19 -4.04
N PHE A 14 7.79 7.64 -4.97
CA PHE A 14 7.99 7.80 -6.40
C PHE A 14 6.82 8.58 -7.01
N PRO A 15 7.08 9.45 -8.00
CA PRO A 15 6.02 10.22 -8.64
C PRO A 15 5.03 9.30 -9.36
N GLY A 16 3.78 9.76 -9.49
CA GLY A 16 2.73 8.99 -10.18
C GLY A 16 3.14 8.58 -11.61
N VAL A 17 2.88 7.31 -11.93
CA VAL A 17 3.09 6.72 -13.25
C VAL A 17 2.09 7.29 -14.25
N GLY A 18 2.47 7.39 -15.53
CA GLY A 18 1.53 7.73 -16.61
C GLY A 18 1.42 9.22 -16.92
N THR A 19 2.27 10.05 -16.33
CA THR A 19 2.44 11.43 -16.80
C THR A 19 3.32 11.46 -18.06
N PRO A 20 3.25 12.49 -18.92
CA PRO A 20 4.09 12.59 -20.12
C PRO A 20 5.60 12.48 -19.84
N MET A 21 6.04 12.88 -18.65
CA MET A 21 7.44 12.78 -18.22
C MET A 21 7.86 11.36 -17.81
N PHE A 22 6.89 10.50 -17.48
CA PHE A 22 7.09 9.17 -16.91
C PHE A 22 6.31 8.10 -17.68
N PRO A 23 6.71 7.79 -18.94
CA PRO A 23 6.08 6.75 -19.73
C PRO A 23 6.35 5.37 -19.13
N LEU A 24 5.29 4.56 -19.06
CA LEU A 24 5.23 3.29 -18.35
C LEU A 24 6.37 2.33 -18.72
N SER A 25 6.65 2.17 -20.02
CA SER A 25 7.66 1.25 -20.55
C SER A 25 9.09 1.53 -20.09
N THR A 26 9.38 2.78 -19.70
CA THR A 26 10.70 3.17 -19.19
C THR A 26 10.70 3.44 -17.69
N TYR A 27 9.53 3.35 -17.04
CA TYR A 27 9.37 3.79 -15.67
C TYR A 27 10.21 2.93 -14.71
N ILE A 28 10.15 1.60 -14.86
CA ILE A 28 10.89 0.65 -14.02
C ILE A 28 12.39 0.90 -14.08
N SER A 29 12.93 1.13 -15.28
CA SER A 29 14.38 1.37 -15.47
C SER A 29 14.79 2.76 -14.99
N ARG A 30 14.02 3.81 -15.32
CA ARG A 30 14.34 5.20 -14.93
C ARG A 30 14.23 5.42 -13.43
N MET A 31 13.25 4.82 -12.77
CA MET A 31 13.10 4.89 -11.31
C MET A 31 13.94 3.87 -10.56
N GLY A 32 14.60 2.96 -11.27
CA GLY A 32 15.44 1.93 -10.66
C GLY A 32 14.66 0.96 -9.78
N LEU A 33 13.39 0.67 -10.10
CA LEU A 33 12.55 -0.19 -9.25
C LEU A 33 13.11 -1.61 -9.10
N ARG A 34 13.96 -2.06 -10.03
CA ARG A 34 14.66 -3.35 -9.96
C ARG A 34 15.70 -3.44 -8.83
N TYR A 35 16.09 -2.31 -8.25
CA TYR A 35 16.99 -2.26 -7.10
C TYR A 35 16.26 -2.29 -5.75
N LEU A 36 14.93 -2.33 -5.78
CA LEU A 36 14.11 -2.40 -4.56
C LEU A 36 13.81 -3.86 -4.22
N ASP A 37 13.76 -4.16 -2.92
CA ASP A 37 13.36 -5.48 -2.43
C ASP A 37 11.87 -5.76 -2.68
N SER A 38 11.04 -4.71 -2.60
CA SER A 38 9.63 -4.79 -2.97
C SER A 38 9.04 -3.41 -3.31
N VAL A 39 8.04 -3.40 -4.18
CA VAL A 39 7.26 -2.21 -4.55
C VAL A 39 5.85 -2.30 -3.98
N LEU A 40 5.37 -1.25 -3.33
CA LEU A 40 3.97 -1.12 -2.92
C LEU A 40 3.21 -0.29 -3.95
N ILE A 41 2.21 -0.89 -4.61
CA ILE A 41 1.30 -0.18 -5.50
C ILE A 41 0.07 0.19 -4.69
N VAL A 42 -0.09 1.48 -4.40
CA VAL A 42 -1.10 1.99 -3.48
C VAL A 42 -2.20 2.70 -4.26
N THR A 43 -3.45 2.28 -4.09
CA THR A 43 -4.62 2.91 -4.69
C THR A 43 -5.67 3.30 -3.64
N ALA A 44 -6.41 4.37 -3.92
CA ALA A 44 -7.51 4.87 -3.11
C ALA A 44 -8.89 4.58 -3.70
N GLY A 45 -8.95 3.86 -4.84
CA GLY A 45 -10.17 3.45 -5.53
C GLY A 45 -10.03 2.07 -6.16
N ARG A 46 -10.70 1.90 -7.29
CA ARG A 46 -10.43 0.81 -8.24
C ARG A 46 -9.02 0.95 -8.82
N PHE A 47 -8.42 -0.16 -9.22
CA PHE A 47 -7.16 -0.11 -9.96
C PHE A 47 -7.40 0.51 -11.33
N THR A 48 -6.68 1.60 -11.59
CA THR A 48 -6.62 2.27 -12.88
C THR A 48 -5.83 1.42 -13.87
N GLN A 49 -6.07 1.66 -15.16
CA GLN A 49 -5.30 1.02 -16.24
C GLN A 49 -3.79 1.22 -16.06
N THR A 50 -3.38 2.36 -15.51
CA THR A 50 -1.98 2.68 -15.21
C THR A 50 -1.38 1.74 -14.16
N GLU A 51 -2.09 1.47 -13.06
CA GLU A 51 -1.61 0.58 -11.99
C GLU A 51 -1.57 -0.88 -12.47
N ILE A 52 -2.57 -1.31 -13.23
CA ILE A 52 -2.61 -2.65 -13.85
C ILE A 52 -1.44 -2.84 -14.82
N ALA A 53 -1.15 -1.82 -15.63
CA ALA A 53 -0.05 -1.89 -16.58
C ALA A 53 1.32 -1.81 -15.89
N LEU A 54 1.46 -1.02 -14.82
CA LEU A 54 2.66 -1.00 -13.96
C LEU A 54 2.93 -2.36 -13.33
N ARG A 55 1.88 -3.02 -12.84
CA ARG A 55 1.96 -4.39 -12.32
C ARG A 55 2.51 -5.33 -13.39
N GLY A 56 1.97 -5.31 -14.60
CA GLY A 56 2.44 -6.16 -15.70
C GLY A 56 3.92 -5.94 -16.02
N GLU A 57 4.38 -4.69 -16.00
CA GLU A 57 5.81 -4.37 -16.16
C GLU A 57 6.66 -4.92 -15.00
N LEU A 58 6.19 -4.82 -13.75
CA LEU A 58 6.91 -5.35 -12.58
C LEU A 58 7.01 -6.89 -12.66
N GLU A 59 5.94 -7.57 -13.10
CA GLU A 59 5.94 -9.01 -13.37
C GLU A 59 6.96 -9.38 -14.46
N ASN A 60 6.96 -8.66 -15.59
CA ASN A 60 7.91 -8.87 -16.68
C ASN A 60 9.37 -8.74 -16.21
N HIS A 61 9.63 -7.77 -15.32
CA HIS A 61 10.95 -7.51 -14.77
C HIS A 61 11.29 -8.31 -13.51
N LYS A 62 10.38 -9.21 -13.07
CA LYS A 62 10.50 -10.04 -11.85
C LYS A 62 10.78 -9.23 -10.59
N VAL A 63 10.20 -8.03 -10.51
CA VAL A 63 10.30 -7.17 -9.33
C VAL A 63 9.17 -7.54 -8.36
N PRO A 64 9.47 -7.92 -7.11
CA PRO A 64 8.43 -8.23 -6.14
C PRO A 64 7.55 -7.01 -5.87
N TYR A 65 6.23 -7.19 -5.89
CA TYR A 65 5.30 -6.11 -5.63
C TYR A 65 4.16 -6.56 -4.72
N ARG A 66 3.47 -5.60 -4.11
CA ARG A 66 2.24 -5.81 -3.34
C ARG A 66 1.22 -4.74 -3.68
N MET A 67 -0.02 -5.16 -3.88
CA MET A 67 -1.15 -4.27 -4.18
C MET A 67 -1.82 -3.86 -2.87
N VAL A 68 -2.02 -2.56 -2.66
CA VAL A 68 -2.57 -2.00 -1.42
C VAL A 68 -3.74 -1.08 -1.75
N ARG A 69 -4.92 -1.38 -1.21
CA ARG A 69 -6.13 -0.57 -1.27
C ARG A 69 -6.25 0.21 0.03
N THR A 70 -6.13 1.53 -0.04
CA THR A 70 -6.27 2.44 1.12
C THR A 70 -7.68 2.99 1.25
N LYS A 71 -7.97 3.75 2.33
CA LYS A 71 -9.27 4.42 2.53
C LYS A 71 -10.48 3.48 2.60
N ALA A 72 -10.26 2.24 3.04
CA ALA A 72 -11.35 1.28 3.24
C ALA A 72 -12.45 1.82 4.18
N ASP A 73 -12.07 2.64 5.16
CA ASP A 73 -12.98 3.35 6.06
C ASP A 73 -14.00 4.24 5.32
N ILE A 74 -13.58 4.91 4.24
CA ILE A 74 -14.46 5.78 3.45
C ILE A 74 -15.42 4.93 2.61
N ASP A 75 -14.94 3.85 2.01
CA ASP A 75 -15.80 2.97 1.20
C ASP A 75 -16.87 2.30 2.07
N ILE A 76 -16.48 1.83 3.27
CA ILE A 76 -17.41 1.28 4.27
C ILE A 76 -18.45 2.33 4.66
N TRP A 77 -18.02 3.55 4.99
CA TRP A 77 -18.94 4.62 5.36
C TRP A 77 -19.92 4.95 4.23
N ASN A 78 -19.44 5.12 2.99
CA ASN A 78 -20.30 5.39 1.84
C ASN A 78 -21.31 4.26 1.60
N ASN A 79 -20.88 3.00 1.62
CA ASN A 79 -21.80 1.86 1.40
C ASN A 79 -22.82 1.68 2.52
N ARG A 80 -22.44 2.04 3.75
CA ARG A 80 -23.38 2.03 4.88
C ARG A 80 -24.46 3.09 4.71
N GLU A 81 -24.09 4.30 4.30
CA GLU A 81 -25.02 5.42 4.14
C GLU A 81 -25.89 5.28 2.88
N ASP A 82 -25.30 4.91 1.75
CA ASP A 82 -25.97 4.91 0.45
C ASP A 82 -26.69 3.60 0.14
N ASN A 83 -26.17 2.47 0.63
CA ASN A 83 -26.63 1.12 0.26
C ASN A 83 -27.10 0.28 1.46
N ASN A 84 -27.06 0.81 2.69
CA ASN A 84 -27.38 0.07 3.92
C ASN A 84 -26.62 -1.25 4.08
N LEU A 85 -25.42 -1.35 3.50
CA LEU A 85 -24.57 -2.55 3.60
C LEU A 85 -23.80 -2.57 4.91
N ASP A 86 -23.53 -3.76 5.41
CA ASP A 86 -22.62 -3.97 6.54
C ASP A 86 -21.15 -3.89 6.11
N ASP A 87 -20.29 -3.55 7.07
CA ASP A 87 -18.85 -3.39 6.88
C ASP A 87 -18.21 -4.67 6.30
N THR A 88 -18.65 -5.84 6.76
CA THR A 88 -18.13 -7.15 6.33
C THR A 88 -18.46 -7.43 4.87
N SER A 89 -19.71 -7.23 4.45
CA SER A 89 -20.10 -7.40 3.04
C SER A 89 -19.36 -6.41 2.14
N THR A 90 -19.21 -5.15 2.57
CA THR A 90 -18.44 -4.14 1.82
C THR A 90 -16.99 -4.58 1.61
N LEU A 91 -16.31 -5.05 2.65
CA LEU A 91 -14.93 -5.55 2.52
C LEU A 91 -14.82 -6.77 1.59
N GLN A 92 -15.81 -7.66 1.63
CA GLN A 92 -15.86 -8.82 0.75
C GLN A 92 -16.04 -8.40 -0.71
N GLU A 93 -16.96 -7.48 -0.99
CA GLU A 93 -17.18 -6.94 -2.34
C GLU A 93 -15.92 -6.25 -2.88
N ILE A 94 -15.30 -5.39 -2.08
CA ILE A 94 -14.04 -4.73 -2.44
C ILE A 94 -12.96 -5.78 -2.71
N GLY A 95 -12.82 -6.78 -1.83
CA GLY A 95 -11.85 -7.84 -2.00
C GLY A 95 -12.06 -8.66 -3.28
N GLN A 96 -13.32 -8.97 -3.62
CA GLN A 96 -13.67 -9.71 -4.82
C GLN A 96 -13.43 -8.89 -6.09
N ASP A 97 -13.89 -7.64 -6.13
CA ASP A 97 -13.70 -6.73 -7.28
C ASP A 97 -12.20 -6.56 -7.59
N LEU A 98 -11.40 -6.30 -6.55
CA LEU A 98 -9.98 -6.11 -6.73
C LEU A 98 -9.25 -7.41 -7.09
N SER A 99 -9.66 -8.56 -6.53
CA SER A 99 -9.09 -9.86 -6.89
C SER A 99 -9.33 -10.19 -8.37
N GLN A 100 -10.52 -9.91 -8.88
CA GLN A 100 -10.84 -10.06 -10.30
C GLN A 100 -9.97 -9.14 -11.17
N GLN A 101 -9.84 -7.86 -10.79
CA GLN A 101 -9.01 -6.89 -11.51
C GLN A 101 -7.51 -7.23 -11.47
N CYS A 102 -7.04 -7.85 -10.38
CA CYS A 102 -5.64 -8.22 -10.21
C CYS A 102 -5.31 -9.63 -10.72
N GLY A 103 -6.24 -10.32 -11.39
CA GLY A 103 -5.98 -11.66 -11.94
C GLY A 103 -5.75 -12.73 -10.86
N GLY A 104 -6.48 -12.64 -9.74
CA GLY A 104 -6.43 -13.61 -8.64
C GLY A 104 -5.51 -13.24 -7.48
N PHE A 105 -4.79 -12.11 -7.57
CA PHE A 105 -4.04 -11.58 -6.43
C PHE A 105 -4.97 -10.90 -5.43
N ARG A 106 -4.90 -11.32 -4.16
CA ARG A 106 -5.60 -10.63 -3.06
C ARG A 106 -4.80 -9.39 -2.66
N PRO A 107 -5.30 -8.17 -2.89
CA PRO A 107 -4.65 -6.96 -2.38
C PRO A 107 -4.84 -6.84 -0.86
N TYR A 108 -3.99 -6.04 -0.22
CA TYR A 108 -4.15 -5.65 1.18
C TYR A 108 -5.15 -4.50 1.26
N ILE A 109 -6.24 -4.66 2.00
CA ILE A 109 -7.22 -3.61 2.24
C ILE A 109 -6.90 -2.96 3.59
N VAL A 110 -6.63 -1.65 3.57
CA VAL A 110 -6.13 -0.92 4.74
C VAL A 110 -6.86 0.41 4.94
N SER A 111 -6.93 0.82 6.20
CA SER A 111 -7.29 2.18 6.59
C SER A 111 -6.12 2.80 7.35
N LEU A 112 -5.62 3.93 6.86
CA LEU A 112 -4.58 4.69 7.55
C LEU A 112 -5.12 5.41 8.79
N ARG A 113 -6.44 5.61 8.90
CA ARG A 113 -7.08 6.17 10.10
C ARG A 113 -7.20 5.14 11.22
N HIS A 114 -7.27 3.87 10.86
CA HIS A 114 -7.37 2.76 11.79
C HIS A 114 -6.33 1.67 11.47
N PRO A 115 -5.03 1.91 11.71
CA PRO A 115 -3.94 1.00 11.30
C PRO A 115 -3.97 -0.38 11.98
N ARG A 116 -4.74 -0.54 13.07
CA ARG A 116 -4.90 -1.81 13.78
C ARG A 116 -6.01 -2.69 13.20
N LEU A 117 -6.81 -2.15 12.29
CA LEU A 117 -7.91 -2.86 11.64
C LEU A 117 -7.50 -3.34 10.24
N TYR A 118 -8.28 -4.27 9.69
CA TYR A 118 -8.13 -4.80 8.33
C TYR A 118 -6.75 -5.46 8.10
N ASP A 119 -6.21 -5.38 6.88
CA ASP A 119 -4.98 -6.10 6.49
C ASP A 119 -3.68 -5.30 6.79
N PHE A 120 -3.74 -4.15 7.47
CA PHE A 120 -2.54 -3.32 7.67
C PHE A 120 -1.45 -3.99 8.53
N PRO A 121 -1.78 -4.68 9.66
CA PRO A 121 -0.79 -5.45 10.41
C PRO A 121 -0.14 -6.55 9.57
N GLN A 122 -0.93 -7.24 8.74
CA GLN A 122 -0.44 -8.29 7.84
C GLN A 122 0.48 -7.70 6.75
N LEU A 123 0.11 -6.55 6.19
CA LEU A 123 0.93 -5.83 5.22
C LEU A 123 2.30 -5.47 5.80
N LEU A 124 2.35 -4.97 7.04
CA LEU A 124 3.61 -4.63 7.69
C LEU A 124 4.49 -5.86 7.92
N HIS A 125 3.91 -6.95 8.42
CA HIS A 125 4.61 -8.21 8.61
C HIS A 125 5.23 -8.73 7.30
N ASP A 126 4.44 -8.68 6.20
CA ASP A 126 4.86 -9.24 4.93
C ASP A 126 5.84 -8.33 4.17
N ALA A 127 5.64 -7.01 4.22
CA ALA A 127 6.48 -6.04 3.53
C ALA A 127 7.80 -5.76 4.27
N PHE A 128 7.79 -5.88 5.61
CA PHE A 128 8.94 -5.57 6.46
C PHE A 128 9.22 -6.70 7.47
N PRO A 129 9.59 -7.90 7.02
CA PRO A 129 9.82 -9.05 7.90
C PRO A 129 10.96 -8.85 8.90
N CYS A 130 11.82 -7.85 8.68
CA CYS A 130 12.91 -7.48 9.57
C CYS A 130 12.49 -6.58 10.75
N LEU A 131 11.27 -6.03 10.72
CA LEU A 131 10.69 -5.28 11.84
C LEU A 131 10.07 -6.26 12.83
N SER A 132 10.51 -6.21 14.09
CA SER A 132 9.93 -7.04 15.16
C SER A 132 8.56 -6.52 15.60
N GLN A 133 7.71 -7.39 16.17
CA GLN A 133 6.39 -6.97 16.62
C GLN A 133 6.46 -5.81 17.65
N ALA A 134 7.42 -5.81 18.56
CA ALA A 134 7.57 -4.72 19.53
C ALA A 134 7.80 -3.34 18.88
N GLN A 135 8.31 -3.29 17.64
CA GLN A 135 8.56 -2.04 16.93
C GLN A 135 7.29 -1.44 16.30
N TRP A 136 6.28 -2.24 15.95
CA TRP A 136 4.99 -1.72 15.43
C TRP A 136 4.20 -0.98 16.52
N ASP A 137 4.18 -1.55 17.73
CA ASP A 137 3.40 -1.04 18.87
C ASP A 137 3.83 0.37 19.28
N THR A 138 5.14 0.64 19.24
CA THR A 138 5.71 1.94 19.61
C THR A 138 5.62 3.02 18.55
N THR A 139 5.32 2.68 17.28
CA THR A 139 5.30 3.64 16.15
C THR A 139 3.92 3.84 15.51
N LEU A 140 2.95 2.98 15.81
CA LEU A 140 1.54 3.13 15.40
C LEU A 140 0.76 3.86 16.50
N GLY A 141 1.16 5.08 16.83
CA GLY A 141 0.36 5.86 17.76
C GLY A 141 -0.82 6.57 17.09
N ALA A 142 -1.44 7.48 17.82
CA ALA A 142 -2.88 7.74 17.82
C ALA A 142 -3.41 8.74 16.76
N GLY A 143 -2.73 8.93 15.62
CA GLY A 143 -3.24 9.82 14.57
C GLY A 143 -2.22 10.25 13.52
N TRP A 144 -2.62 11.17 12.64
CA TRP A 144 -1.74 11.79 11.62
C TRP A 144 -0.63 12.67 12.23
N ASP A 145 -0.78 13.01 13.52
CA ASP A 145 0.23 13.69 14.33
C ASP A 145 1.20 12.71 15.01
N ASP A 146 1.06 11.40 14.74
CA ASP A 146 1.85 10.38 15.42
C ASP A 146 3.16 10.03 14.69
N PRO A 147 4.27 9.99 15.42
CA PRO A 147 5.59 9.58 14.99
C PRO A 147 5.82 8.43 13.99
N LEU A 148 5.85 8.78 12.71
CA LEU A 148 7.11 8.64 11.96
C LEU A 148 8.15 9.72 12.40
N VAL A 149 8.13 10.16 13.67
CA VAL A 149 8.71 11.43 14.15
C VAL A 149 10.20 11.35 14.00
N PHE A 150 10.67 12.17 13.08
CA PHE A 150 11.99 12.75 13.09
C PHE A 150 12.23 13.36 14.48
N ALA A 151 12.85 12.62 15.38
CA ALA A 151 13.62 13.28 16.43
C ALA A 151 14.87 13.86 15.74
N PRO A 152 15.11 15.18 15.78
CA PRO A 152 16.42 15.68 15.43
C PRO A 152 17.41 15.10 16.43
N ARG A 153 18.47 14.47 15.92
CA ARG A 153 19.57 13.95 16.73
C ARG A 153 20.13 15.10 17.58
N ARG A 154 20.18 14.90 18.90
CA ARG A 154 21.22 15.52 19.74
C ARG A 154 22.33 14.50 19.94
#